data_AF-A0A3S8W005-F1
#
_entry.id   AF-A0A3S8W005-F1
#
_cell.length_a   1.000
_cell.length_b   1.000
_cell.length_c   1.000
_cell.angle_alpha   90.00
_cell.angle_beta   90.00
_cell.angle_gamma   90.00
#
_symmetry.space_group_name_H-M   'P 1'
#
loop_
_entity.id
_entity.type
_entity.pdbx_description
1 polymer ?
#
loop_
_entity_poly.entity_id
_entity_poly.type
_entity_poly.pdbx_seq_one_letter_code
_entity_poly.pdbx_strand_id
1 'polypeptide(L)'
;MSWFPVLGTVGYVAGIPLAARLFYGLLRRQIIFLDGRERTDPVGYFDTHDRPGVTAAAVAAGLLWPLTVPVYAAGRIVVTAVTAHPRRSRYERRLDARHVHARIRQLEDELGVPDEAPERDRTRR
;
A
#
# COMPACT_ATOMS: atom_id res chain seq x y z
N MET A 1 21.52 -38.47 5.01
CA MET A 1 20.98 -37.42 5.92
C MET A 1 19.94 -36.62 5.15
N SER A 2 18.72 -36.52 5.68
CA SER A 2 17.65 -35.74 5.06
C SER A 2 17.96 -34.24 5.24
N TRP A 3 18.06 -33.50 4.13
CA TRP A 3 18.34 -32.05 4.11
C TRP A 3 17.09 -31.18 4.32
N PHE A 4 15.90 -31.78 4.29
CA PHE A 4 14.62 -31.11 4.46
C PHE A 4 14.48 -30.26 5.74
N PRO A 5 14.87 -30.72 6.95
CA PRO A 5 14.75 -29.90 8.15
C PRO A 5 15.63 -28.65 8.09
N VAL A 6 16.82 -28.75 7.48
CA VAL A 6 17.78 -27.63 7.34
C VAL A 6 17.24 -26.59 6.37
N LEU A 7 16.75 -27.02 5.19
CA LEU A 7 16.12 -26.12 4.23
C LEU A 7 14.88 -25.43 4.81
N GLY A 8 14.08 -26.15 5.60
CA GLY A 8 12.92 -25.59 6.29
C GLY A 8 13.30 -24.53 7.33
N THR A 9 14.36 -24.76 8.12
CA THR A 9 14.82 -23.78 9.12
C THR A 9 15.41 -22.53 8.46
N VAL A 10 16.21 -22.70 7.41
CA VAL A 10 16.78 -21.57 6.67
C VAL A 10 15.67 -20.73 6.05
N GLY A 11 14.68 -21.35 5.41
CA GLY A 11 13.51 -20.66 4.86
C GLY A 11 12.69 -19.95 5.93
N TYR A 12 12.49 -20.59 7.09
CA TYR A 12 11.77 -20.00 8.22
C TYR A 12 12.48 -18.76 8.76
N VAL A 13 13.79 -18.86 9.03
CA VAL A 13 14.59 -17.75 9.56
C VAL A 13 14.69 -16.59 8.56
N ALA A 14 14.83 -16.89 7.26
CA ALA A 14 14.82 -15.87 6.22
C ALA A 14 13.46 -15.17 6.07
N GLY A 15 12.35 -15.86 6.38
CA GLY A 15 10.99 -15.32 6.34
C GLY A 15 10.68 -14.33 7.47
N ILE A 16 11.31 -14.49 8.64
CA ILE A 16 11.10 -13.63 9.82
C ILE A 16 11.33 -12.13 9.52
N PRO A 17 12.51 -11.69 9.01
CA PRO A 17 12.75 -10.28 8.76
C PRO A 17 11.85 -9.70 7.67
N LEU A 18 11.51 -10.50 6.65
CA LEU A 18 10.60 -10.09 5.58
C LEU A 18 9.19 -9.84 6.13
N ALA A 19 8.67 -10.80 6.91
CA ALA A 19 7.37 -10.68 7.54
C ALA A 19 7.32 -9.52 8.55
N ALA A 20 8.33 -9.39 9.40
CA ALA A 20 8.42 -8.29 10.35
C ALA A 20 8.41 -6.93 9.63
N ARG A 21 9.10 -6.80 8.50
CA ARG A 21 9.11 -5.56 7.72
C ARG A 21 7.75 -5.23 7.10
N LEU A 22 7.03 -6.23 6.60
CA LEU A 22 5.66 -6.06 6.10
C LEU A 22 4.71 -5.63 7.22
N PHE A 23 4.73 -6.33 8.36
CA PHE A 23 3.89 -5.99 9.52
C PHE A 23 4.19 -4.60 10.07
N TYR A 24 5.47 -4.22 10.16
CA TYR A 24 5.86 -2.88 10.56
C TYR A 24 5.29 -1.82 9.62
N GLY A 25 5.40 -2.02 8.30
CA GLY A 25 4.85 -1.10 7.30
C GLY A 25 3.32 -0.97 7.38
N LEU A 26 2.63 -2.09 7.62
CA LEU A 26 1.17 -2.12 7.79
C LEU A 26 0.73 -1.39 9.05
N LEU A 27 1.33 -1.68 10.20
CA LEU A 27 1.00 -1.05 11.48
C LEU A 27 1.28 0.46 11.43
N ARG A 28 2.44 0.85 10.90
CA ARG A 28 2.79 2.26 10.69
C ARG A 28 1.75 2.97 9.83
N ARG A 29 1.36 2.37 8.71
CA ARG A 29 0.33 2.95 7.82
C ARG A 29 -1.02 3.06 8.53
N GLN A 30 -1.41 2.03 9.27
CA GLN A 30 -2.70 1.99 9.96
C GLN A 30 -2.79 3.08 11.04
N ILE A 31 -1.77 3.19 11.88
CA ILE A 31 -1.72 4.20 12.96
C ILE A 31 -1.68 5.61 12.36
N ILE A 32 -0.84 5.88 11.36
CA ILE A 32 -0.80 7.20 10.71
C ILE A 32 -2.14 7.55 10.04
N PHE A 33 -2.84 6.57 9.45
CA PHE A 33 -4.09 6.84 8.73
C PHE A 33 -5.32 6.99 9.65
N LEU A 34 -5.39 6.22 10.74
CA LEU A 34 -6.48 6.29 11.73
C LEU A 34 -6.27 7.42 12.74
N ASP A 35 -5.07 7.51 13.30
CA ASP A 35 -4.72 8.41 14.41
C ASP A 35 -4.14 9.75 13.94
N GLY A 36 -3.68 9.81 12.69
CA GLY A 36 -3.07 11.01 12.12
C GLY A 36 -4.03 12.03 11.54
N ARG A 37 -5.34 11.76 11.50
CA ARG A 37 -6.34 12.74 11.04
C ARG A 37 -6.56 13.89 12.02
N GLU A 38 -6.26 13.68 13.30
CA GLU A 38 -6.45 14.68 14.36
C GLU A 38 -5.15 15.43 14.71
N ARG A 39 -4.00 15.03 14.16
CA ARG A 39 -2.68 15.59 14.52
C ARG A 39 -2.03 16.34 13.35
N THR A 40 -1.46 17.50 13.65
CA THR A 40 -0.74 18.38 12.70
C THR A 40 0.55 17.77 12.16
N ASP A 41 1.24 16.89 12.93
CA ASP A 41 2.33 16.05 12.44
C ASP A 41 2.17 14.60 12.93
N PRO A 42 1.50 13.74 12.14
CA PRO A 42 1.24 12.37 12.52
C PRO A 42 2.48 11.46 12.38
N VAL A 43 3.47 11.86 11.58
CA VAL A 43 4.67 11.06 11.36
C VAL A 43 5.67 11.26 12.49
N GLY A 44 5.88 12.51 12.92
CA GLY A 44 6.73 12.83 14.06
C GLY A 44 6.24 12.19 15.36
N TYR A 45 4.93 12.24 15.62
CA TYR A 45 4.33 11.65 16.82
C TYR A 45 4.51 10.12 16.90
N PHE A 46 4.30 9.44 15.76
CA PHE A 46 4.50 7.99 15.66
C PHE A 46 5.95 7.60 15.97
N ASP A 47 6.92 8.39 15.49
CA ASP A 47 8.34 8.06 15.64
C ASP A 47 8.82 8.16 17.10
N THR A 48 8.21 9.07 17.88
CA THR A 48 8.57 9.30 19.29
C THR A 48 7.80 8.42 20.29
N HIS A 49 6.52 8.12 20.04
CA HIS A 49 5.66 7.42 21.01
C HIS A 49 5.36 5.97 20.65
N ASP A 50 4.97 5.70 19.39
CA ASP A 50 4.42 4.40 18.99
C ASP A 50 5.45 3.46 18.36
N ARG A 51 6.56 4.01 17.86
CA ARG A 51 7.66 3.25 17.22
C ARG A 51 8.13 2.05 18.04
N PRO A 52 8.48 2.15 19.34
CA PRO A 52 8.99 0.99 20.09
C PRO A 52 7.93 -0.12 20.21
N GLY A 53 6.67 0.22 20.50
CA GLY A 53 5.58 -0.75 20.58
C GLY A 53 5.30 -1.43 19.24
N VAL A 54 5.31 -0.66 18.16
CA VAL A 54 5.05 -1.17 16.80
C VAL A 54 6.20 -2.03 16.28
N THR A 55 7.45 -1.70 16.60
CA THR A 55 8.59 -2.55 16.26
C THR A 55 8.53 -3.90 16.98
N ALA A 56 8.21 -3.91 18.28
CA ALA A 56 8.08 -5.15 19.05
C ALA A 56 6.93 -6.03 18.53
N ALA A 57 5.77 -5.42 18.27
CA ALA A 57 4.62 -6.13 17.68
C ALA A 57 4.94 -6.70 16.28
N ALA A 58 5.66 -5.96 15.45
CA ALA A 58 6.07 -6.41 14.13
C ALA A 58 7.06 -7.58 14.19
N VAL A 59 8.00 -7.57 15.12
CA VAL A 59 8.93 -8.69 15.33
C VAL A 59 8.19 -9.94 15.83
N ALA A 60 7.28 -9.78 16.81
CA ALA A 60 6.45 -10.88 17.29
C ALA A 60 5.57 -11.47 16.17
N ALA A 61 4.96 -10.62 15.34
CA ALA A 61 4.18 -11.05 14.19
C ALA A 61 5.04 -11.71 13.09
N GLY A 62 6.29 -11.29 12.94
CA GLY A 62 7.27 -11.89 12.03
C GLY A 62 7.79 -13.24 12.50
N LEU A 63 7.90 -13.47 13.81
CA LEU A 63 8.15 -14.82 14.37
C LEU A 63 6.98 -15.76 14.07
N LEU A 64 5.76 -15.24 14.17
CA LEU A 64 4.53 -15.98 13.88
C LEU A 64 4.10 -15.92 12.41
N TRP A 65 5.00 -15.57 11.49
CA TRP A 65 4.70 -15.37 10.07
C TRP A 65 3.99 -16.53 9.37
N PRO A 66 4.25 -17.82 9.68
CA PRO A 66 3.56 -18.93 9.03
C PRO A 66 2.06 -18.93 9.32
N LEU A 67 1.62 -18.23 10.37
CA LEU A 67 0.21 -18.08 10.74
C LEU A 67 -0.31 -16.70 10.31
N THR A 68 0.45 -15.64 10.56
CA THR A 68 -0.02 -14.25 10.36
C THR A 68 -0.07 -13.87 8.87
N VAL A 69 0.86 -14.35 8.04
CA VAL A 69 0.88 -14.06 6.60
C VAL A 69 -0.30 -14.72 5.87
N PRO A 70 -0.61 -16.03 6.06
CA PRO A 70 -1.79 -16.64 5.42
C PRO A 70 -3.11 -16.01 5.87
N VAL A 71 -3.26 -15.71 7.17
CA VAL A 71 -4.47 -15.05 7.70
C VAL A 71 -4.64 -13.66 7.08
N TYR A 72 -3.55 -12.89 6.96
CA TYR A 72 -3.58 -11.59 6.30
C TYR A 72 -3.93 -11.71 4.80
N ALA A 73 -3.33 -12.66 4.10
CA ALA A 73 -3.61 -12.92 2.70
C ALA A 73 -5.08 -13.33 2.48
N ALA A 74 -5.61 -14.22 3.32
CA ALA A 74 -7.02 -14.62 3.30
C ALA A 74 -7.94 -13.42 3.55
N GLY A 75 -7.64 -12.60 4.57
CA GLY A 75 -8.37 -11.37 4.84
C GLY A 75 -8.36 -10.40 3.66
N ARG A 76 -7.22 -10.23 2.97
CA ARG A 76 -7.13 -9.40 1.77
C ARG A 76 -7.94 -9.98 0.61
N ILE A 77 -7.92 -11.30 0.40
CA ILE A 77 -8.73 -11.97 -0.62
C ILE A 77 -10.22 -11.74 -0.34
N VAL A 78 -10.66 -11.94 0.91
CA VAL A 78 -12.05 -11.71 1.33
C VAL A 78 -12.43 -10.25 1.12
N VAL A 79 -11.64 -9.29 1.59
CA VAL A 79 -11.91 -7.87 1.36
C VAL A 79 -11.97 -7.59 -0.13
N THR A 80 -11.02 -8.04 -0.94
CA THR A 80 -11.06 -7.82 -2.38
C THR A 80 -12.24 -8.48 -3.07
N ALA A 81 -12.73 -9.62 -2.57
CA ALA A 81 -13.89 -10.32 -3.11
C ALA A 81 -15.20 -9.61 -2.70
N VAL A 82 -15.31 -9.16 -1.46
CA VAL A 82 -16.46 -8.41 -0.94
C VAL A 82 -16.54 -7.02 -1.54
N THR A 83 -15.39 -6.32 -1.64
CA THR A 83 -15.27 -5.00 -2.25
C THR A 83 -14.98 -5.07 -3.74
N ALA A 84 -15.04 -6.25 -4.37
CA ALA A 84 -15.00 -6.37 -5.82
C ALA A 84 -16.27 -5.74 -6.35
N HIS A 85 -16.21 -4.43 -6.61
CA HIS A 85 -17.23 -3.76 -7.38
C HIS A 85 -17.39 -4.52 -8.71
N PRO A 86 -18.62 -4.80 -9.16
CA PRO A 86 -18.84 -5.45 -10.45
C PRO A 86 -18.05 -4.68 -11.50
N ARG A 87 -17.35 -5.40 -12.39
CA ARG A 87 -16.46 -4.82 -13.40
C ARG A 87 -17.17 -3.66 -14.09
N ARG A 88 -16.76 -2.42 -13.78
CA ARG A 88 -17.29 -1.20 -14.42
C ARG A 88 -17.33 -1.40 -15.93
N SER A 89 -18.51 -1.23 -16.50
CA SER A 89 -18.74 -1.46 -17.93
C SER A 89 -17.81 -0.56 -18.74
N ARG A 90 -17.47 -0.95 -19.99
CA ARG A 90 -16.65 -0.10 -20.88
C ARG A 90 -17.24 1.32 -21.05
N TYR A 91 -18.54 1.48 -20.83
CA TYR A 91 -19.22 2.76 -20.88
C TYR A 91 -18.91 3.65 -19.66
N GLU A 92 -18.97 3.10 -18.44
CA GLU A 92 -18.63 3.84 -17.21
C GLU A 92 -17.16 4.28 -17.19
N ARG A 93 -16.24 3.45 -17.70
CA ARG A 93 -14.82 3.83 -17.83
C ARG A 93 -14.60 5.05 -18.73
N ARG A 94 -15.43 5.20 -19.76
CA ARG A 94 -15.36 6.34 -20.70
C ARG A 94 -15.98 7.61 -20.12
N LEU A 95 -16.96 7.48 -19.23
CA LEU A 95 -17.55 8.59 -18.48
C LEU A 95 -16.58 9.11 -17.42
N ASP A 96 -15.95 8.21 -16.66
CA ASP A 96 -14.98 8.58 -15.63
C ASP A 96 -13.74 9.26 -16.23
N ALA A 97 -13.24 8.76 -17.36
CA ALA A 97 -12.11 9.38 -18.05
C ALA A 97 -12.41 10.84 -18.49
N ARG A 98 -13.63 11.11 -18.95
CA ARG A 98 -14.06 12.48 -19.30
C ARG A 98 -14.22 13.37 -18.09
N HIS A 99 -14.74 12.81 -16.99
CA HIS A 99 -14.92 13.56 -15.74
C HIS A 99 -13.57 13.94 -15.11
N VAL A 100 -12.60 13.02 -15.13
CA VAL A 100 -11.24 13.29 -14.65
C VAL A 100 -10.53 14.31 -15.53
N HIS A 101 -10.62 14.21 -16.87
CA HIS A 101 -10.02 15.22 -17.75
C HIS A 101 -10.64 16.62 -17.59
N ALA A 102 -11.96 16.69 -17.38
CA ALA A 102 -12.63 17.97 -17.11
C ALA A 102 -12.16 18.57 -15.78
N ARG A 103 -11.97 17.73 -14.74
CA ARG A 103 -11.51 18.20 -13.44
C ARG A 103 -10.04 18.63 -13.44
N ILE A 104 -9.19 17.94 -14.21
CA ILE A 104 -7.79 18.33 -14.41
C ILE A 104 -7.70 19.70 -15.08
N ARG A 105 -8.43 19.92 -16.18
CA ARG A 105 -8.46 21.25 -16.83
C ARG A 105 -8.96 22.35 -15.90
N GLN A 106 -10.02 22.07 -15.14
CA GLN A 106 -10.54 23.05 -14.20
C GLN A 106 -9.50 23.40 -13.10
N LEU A 107 -8.73 22.41 -12.65
CA LEU A 107 -7.64 22.62 -11.71
C LEU A 107 -6.46 23.36 -12.35
N GLU A 108 -6.11 23.07 -13.60
CA GLU A 108 -5.06 23.77 -14.36
C GLU A 108 -5.43 25.26 -14.57
N ASP A 109 -6.69 25.54 -14.91
CA ASP A 109 -7.24 26.89 -15.03
C ASP A 109 -7.22 27.64 -13.68
N GLU A 110 -7.62 26.97 -12.58
CA GLU A 110 -7.58 27.54 -11.22
C GLU A 110 -6.15 27.79 -10.73
N LEU A 111 -5.17 26.99 -11.17
CA LEU A 111 -3.76 27.11 -10.79
C LEU A 111 -2.95 28.01 -11.75
N GLY A 112 -3.55 28.48 -12.83
CA GLY A 112 -2.89 29.32 -13.84
C GLY A 112 -1.74 28.62 -14.56
N VAL A 113 -1.80 27.28 -14.69
CA VAL A 113 -0.77 26.51 -15.41
C VAL A 113 -0.95 26.76 -16.91
N PRO A 114 0.08 27.26 -17.62
CA PRO A 114 0.00 27.43 -19.06
C PRO A 114 -0.13 26.06 -19.74
N ASP A 115 -1.08 26.00 -20.66
CA ASP A 115 -1.50 24.81 -21.41
C ASP A 115 -0.37 24.37 -22.37
N GLU A 116 0.64 23.67 -21.87
CA GLU A 116 1.66 23.05 -22.73
C GLU A 116 1.04 21.85 -23.44
N ALA A 117 0.47 22.14 -24.62
CA ALA A 117 0.04 21.13 -25.57
C ALA A 117 1.16 20.10 -25.77
N PRO A 118 0.86 18.79 -25.84
CA PRO A 118 1.88 17.79 -26.07
C PRO A 118 2.50 18.04 -27.44
N GLU A 119 3.73 18.54 -27.42
CA GLU A 119 4.58 18.69 -28.57
C GLU A 119 4.76 17.30 -29.18
N ARG A 120 3.94 17.01 -30.19
CA ARG A 120 4.17 15.95 -31.16
C ARG A 120 5.47 16.29 -31.86
N ASP A 121 6.57 15.93 -31.22
CA ASP A 121 7.88 16.00 -31.83
C ASP A 121 7.92 15.01 -32.99
N ARG A 122 7.84 15.62 -34.16
CA ARG A 122 8.16 15.02 -35.45
C ARG A 122 9.69 14.91 -35.53
N THR A 123 10.25 13.84 -34.99
CA THR A 123 11.60 13.39 -35.31
C THR A 123 11.50 12.00 -35.95
N ARG A 124 11.18 11.91 -37.24
CA ARG A 124 12.16 11.86 -38.35
C ARG A 124 13.24 10.79 -38.14
N ARG A 125 12.95 9.56 -38.55
CA ARG A 125 13.83 8.76 -39.42
C ARG A 125 13.05 7.67 -40.14
#